data_AF-A0A7C9KB67-F1
#
_entry.id   AF-A0A7C9KB67-F1
#
_cell.length_a   1.000
_cell.length_b   1.000
_cell.length_c   1.000
_cell.angle_alpha   90.00
_cell.angle_beta   90.00
_cell.angle_gamma   90.00
#
_symmetry.space_group_name_H-M   'P 1'
#
loop_
_entity.id
_entity.type
_entity.pdbx_description
1 polymer ?
#
loop_
_entity_poly.entity_id
_entity_poly.type
_entity_poly.pdbx_seq_one_letter_code
_entity_poly.pdbx_strand_id
1 'polypeptide(L)'
;MVARKRSHRKNIMRAFSISEISACDSPAQIHARAIIMKRFDPDERQEPNMHKILTQRDDAPLSFDTLEDAMKYLSTQHPDMPQSDVMSKAARQYPDLHDEYNDEGEWQIRKAETEALDATRKPPAVREFESLVSEIKRRDKCDSVTALRRARSENPALFERFQSAA
;
A
#
# COMPACT_ATOMS: atom_id res chain seq x y z
N MET A 1 43.98 -40.94 -2.59
CA MET A 1 42.95 -41.19 -3.62
C MET A 1 41.71 -40.39 -3.26
N VAL A 2 41.38 -39.32 -3.99
CA VAL A 2 40.22 -38.46 -3.70
C VAL A 2 39.05 -38.93 -4.57
N ALA A 3 37.99 -39.43 -3.93
CA ALA A 3 36.77 -39.84 -4.60
C ALA A 3 36.05 -38.61 -5.19
N ARG A 4 35.94 -38.53 -6.52
CA ARG A 4 35.19 -37.49 -7.21
C ARG A 4 33.69 -37.66 -6.93
N LYS A 5 33.06 -36.68 -6.27
CA LYS A 5 31.60 -36.58 -6.14
C LYS A 5 30.96 -36.54 -7.52
N ARG A 6 30.11 -37.52 -7.85
CA ARG A 6 29.31 -37.51 -9.08
C ARG A 6 28.27 -36.39 -8.98
N SER A 7 28.36 -35.39 -9.86
CA SER A 7 27.34 -34.35 -9.96
C SER A 7 26.02 -35.00 -10.36
N HIS A 8 25.01 -34.89 -9.50
CA HIS A 8 23.65 -35.27 -9.85
C HIS A 8 23.16 -34.30 -10.92
N ARG A 9 23.11 -34.76 -12.18
CA ARG A 9 22.45 -34.01 -13.24
C ARG A 9 20.98 -33.89 -12.89
N LYS A 10 20.53 -32.68 -12.55
CA LYS A 10 19.11 -32.37 -12.35
C LYS A 10 18.39 -32.71 -13.65
N ASN A 11 17.47 -33.67 -13.61
CA ASN A 11 16.60 -33.99 -14.75
C ASN A 11 15.58 -32.85 -14.88
N ILE A 12 15.97 -31.81 -15.59
CA ILE A 12 15.09 -30.69 -15.94
C ILE A 12 14.26 -31.14 -17.13
N MET A 13 12.94 -31.20 -16.95
CA MET A 13 12.00 -31.46 -18.03
C MET A 13 12.08 -30.27 -19.00
N ARG A 14 12.70 -30.46 -20.17
CA ARG A 14 13.06 -29.36 -21.08
C ARG A 14 11.89 -28.83 -21.92
N ALA A 15 10.86 -29.65 -22.11
CA ALA A 15 9.67 -29.29 -22.86
C ALA A 15 8.50 -30.16 -22.41
N PHE A 16 7.31 -29.56 -22.29
CA PHE A 16 6.05 -30.29 -22.22
C PHE A 16 5.11 -29.72 -23.28
N SER A 17 4.29 -30.56 -23.90
CA SER A 17 3.24 -30.15 -24.83
C SER A 17 1.90 -30.64 -24.31
N ILE A 18 0.95 -29.73 -24.14
CA ILE A 18 -0.44 -30.10 -23.84
C ILE A 18 -1.14 -30.31 -25.18
N SER A 19 -1.50 -31.55 -25.47
CA SER A 19 -2.18 -31.92 -26.72
C SER A 19 -3.68 -31.63 -26.70
N GLU A 20 -4.30 -31.58 -25.50
CA GLU A 20 -5.74 -31.39 -25.34
C GLU A 20 -6.04 -30.74 -23.99
N ILE A 21 -6.99 -29.79 -23.97
CA ILE A 21 -7.51 -29.16 -22.76
C ILE A 21 -9.02 -29.45 -22.74
N SER A 22 -9.45 -30.30 -21.81
CA SER A 22 -10.87 -30.60 -21.60
C SER A 22 -11.36 -29.82 -20.39
N ALA A 23 -12.49 -29.13 -20.50
CA ALA A 23 -13.17 -28.53 -19.36
C ALA A 23 -13.96 -29.63 -18.63
N CYS A 24 -13.71 -29.80 -17.32
CA CYS A 24 -14.42 -30.76 -16.49
C CYS A 24 -15.30 -30.01 -15.48
N ASP A 25 -16.56 -30.42 -15.34
CA ASP A 25 -17.49 -29.88 -14.33
C ASP A 25 -17.14 -30.30 -12.89
N SER A 26 -16.18 -31.22 -12.74
CA SER A 26 -15.67 -31.74 -11.47
C SER A 26 -14.16 -31.53 -11.40
N PRO A 27 -13.58 -31.34 -10.19
CA PRO A 27 -12.14 -31.11 -10.05
C PRO A 27 -11.36 -32.25 -10.72
N ALA A 28 -10.46 -31.87 -11.64
CA ALA A 28 -9.73 -32.78 -12.54
C ALA A 28 -8.95 -33.91 -11.86
N GLN A 29 -8.82 -33.86 -10.53
CA GLN A 29 -8.12 -34.82 -9.69
C GLN A 29 -8.86 -36.15 -9.54
N ILE A 30 -10.19 -36.19 -9.73
CA ILE A 30 -11.02 -37.39 -9.44
C ILE A 30 -10.77 -38.53 -10.44
N HIS A 31 -10.40 -38.23 -11.69
CA HIS A 31 -10.15 -39.21 -12.75
C HIS A 31 -8.70 -39.22 -13.26
N ALA A 32 -7.79 -38.54 -12.55
CA ALA A 32 -6.40 -38.47 -12.96
C ALA A 32 -5.75 -39.86 -12.92
N ARG A 33 -5.32 -40.37 -14.09
CA ARG A 33 -4.57 -41.64 -14.20
C ARG A 33 -3.18 -41.56 -13.55
N ALA A 34 -2.66 -40.35 -13.35
CA ALA A 34 -1.39 -40.10 -12.67
C ALA A 34 -1.49 -38.80 -11.86
N ILE A 35 -0.97 -38.83 -10.63
CA ILE A 35 -0.90 -37.68 -9.73
C ILE A 35 0.58 -37.36 -9.52
N ILE A 36 1.02 -36.16 -9.91
CA ILE A 36 2.37 -35.67 -9.57
C ILE A 36 2.31 -35.16 -8.13
N MET A 37 2.56 -36.07 -7.18
CA MET A 37 2.77 -35.68 -5.79
C MET A 37 4.16 -35.07 -5.67
N LYS A 38 4.23 -33.78 -5.35
CA LYS A 38 5.48 -33.13 -4.94
C LYS A 38 5.92 -33.79 -3.63
N ARG A 39 6.82 -34.76 -3.72
CA ARG A 39 7.41 -35.41 -2.55
C ARG A 39 8.20 -34.35 -1.81
N PHE A 40 7.89 -34.17 -0.54
CA PHE A 40 8.67 -33.35 0.37
C PHE A 40 9.99 -34.11 0.60
N ASP A 41 11.09 -33.62 0.04
CA ASP A 41 12.40 -34.19 0.34
C ASP A 41 12.73 -33.83 1.81
N PRO A 42 12.95 -34.78 2.72
CA PRO A 42 13.31 -34.47 4.11
C PRO A 42 14.70 -33.79 4.21
N ASP A 43 15.51 -33.89 3.14
CA ASP A 43 16.76 -33.15 2.97
C ASP A 43 16.57 -31.79 2.24
N GLU A 44 15.41 -31.53 1.63
CA GLU A 44 14.89 -30.16 1.45
C GLU A 44 14.40 -29.71 2.83
N ARG A 45 15.35 -29.60 3.78
CA ARG A 45 15.16 -28.78 4.96
C ARG A 45 14.65 -27.45 4.43
N GLN A 46 13.43 -27.11 4.86
CA GLN A 46 12.89 -25.75 4.86
C GLN A 46 14.05 -24.79 4.68
N GLU A 47 14.18 -24.16 3.51
CA GLU A 47 15.09 -23.03 3.43
C GLU A 47 14.63 -22.12 4.58
N PRO A 48 15.48 -21.94 5.60
CA PRO A 48 15.06 -21.22 6.79
C PRO A 48 14.66 -19.85 6.27
N ASN A 49 13.41 -19.46 6.57
CA ASN A 49 12.85 -18.13 6.35
C ASN A 49 13.86 -17.16 5.72
N MET A 50 13.62 -16.77 4.47
CA MET A 50 14.43 -15.78 3.76
C MET A 50 14.71 -14.48 4.56
N HIS A 51 13.99 -14.25 5.66
CA HIS A 51 14.30 -13.23 6.66
C HIS A 51 15.60 -13.41 7.48
N LYS A 52 16.27 -14.57 7.48
CA LYS A 52 17.52 -14.78 8.25
C LYS A 52 18.81 -14.86 7.43
N ILE A 53 18.76 -14.74 6.10
CA ILE A 53 19.96 -14.75 5.25
C ILE A 53 20.55 -13.33 5.07
N LEU A 54 19.93 -12.29 5.64
CA LEU A 54 20.49 -10.93 5.68
C LEU A 54 21.34 -10.62 6.92
N THR A 55 21.49 -11.53 7.87
CA THR A 55 22.22 -11.29 9.14
C THR A 55 23.61 -11.92 9.21
N GLN A 56 24.24 -12.30 8.09
CA GLN A 56 25.58 -12.94 8.09
C GLN A 56 26.66 -12.20 7.28
N ARG A 57 26.52 -10.89 7.12
CA ARG A 57 27.63 -9.98 6.88
C ARG A 57 27.49 -8.85 7.90
N ASP A 58 28.61 -8.30 8.36
CA ASP A 58 28.77 -7.40 9.52
C ASP A 58 28.03 -6.05 9.50
N ASP A 59 26.86 -5.97 8.86
CA ASP A 59 26.02 -4.80 8.77
C ASP A 59 24.87 -4.96 9.76
N ALA A 60 24.75 -4.02 10.71
CA ALA A 60 23.62 -3.93 11.62
C ALA A 60 22.28 -4.05 10.86
N PRO A 61 21.23 -4.65 11.44
CA PRO A 61 19.91 -4.61 10.82
C PRO A 61 19.57 -3.14 10.60
N LEU A 62 19.50 -2.72 9.34
CA LEU A 62 19.07 -1.38 8.95
C LEU A 62 17.60 -1.28 9.37
N SER A 63 17.35 -0.71 10.55
CA SER A 63 16.03 -0.31 10.99
C SER A 63 15.72 1.02 10.33
N PHE A 64 14.56 1.10 9.67
CA PHE A 64 14.03 2.34 9.13
C PHE A 64 12.84 2.77 9.99
N ASP A 65 12.69 4.08 10.17
CA ASP A 65 11.56 4.64 10.91
C ASP A 65 10.29 4.67 10.06
N THR A 66 10.44 4.77 8.73
CA THR A 66 9.33 4.84 7.78
C THR A 66 9.56 3.93 6.56
N LEU A 67 8.47 3.50 5.92
CA LEU A 67 8.55 2.77 4.65
C LEU A 67 9.21 3.62 3.54
N GLU A 68 8.99 4.94 3.55
CA GLU A 68 9.58 5.85 2.57
C GLU A 68 11.11 5.88 2.66
N ASP A 69 11.66 5.86 3.87
CA ASP A 69 13.11 5.80 4.09
C ASP A 69 13.69 4.47 3.60
N ALA A 70 12.99 3.36 3.84
CA ALA A 70 13.37 2.05 3.32
C ALA A 70 13.34 2.01 1.79
N MET A 71 12.32 2.62 1.16
CA MET A 71 12.23 2.74 -0.29
C MET A 71 13.34 3.62 -0.88
N LYS A 72 13.65 4.75 -0.24
CA LYS A 72 14.73 5.65 -0.65
C LYS A 72 16.08 4.95 -0.58
N TYR A 73 16.33 4.19 0.48
CA TYR A 73 17.50 3.34 0.59
C TYR A 73 17.56 2.32 -0.56
N LEU A 74 16.47 1.58 -0.79
CA LEU A 74 16.42 0.59 -1.87
C LEU A 74 16.61 1.19 -3.28
N SER A 75 16.09 2.39 -3.51
CA SER A 75 16.28 3.12 -4.77
C SER A 75 17.74 3.54 -4.99
N THR A 76 18.46 3.91 -3.91
CA THR A 76 19.90 4.20 -4.02
C THR A 76 20.75 2.96 -4.27
N GLN A 77 20.36 1.80 -3.71
CA GLN A 77 21.02 0.53 -3.95
C GLN A 77 20.72 -0.06 -5.34
N HIS A 78 19.54 0.23 -5.89
CA HIS A 78 19.07 -0.26 -7.18
C HIS A 78 18.53 0.88 -8.05
N PRO A 79 19.40 1.73 -8.63
CA PRO A 79 18.97 2.89 -9.40
C PRO A 79 18.20 2.54 -10.68
N ASP A 80 18.43 1.35 -11.23
CA ASP A 80 17.75 0.86 -12.43
C ASP A 80 16.36 0.26 -12.15
N MET A 81 15.97 0.13 -10.88
CA MET A 81 14.69 -0.47 -10.48
C MET A 81 13.55 0.55 -10.56
N PRO A 82 12.43 0.26 -11.24
CA PRO A 82 11.28 1.16 -11.27
C PRO A 82 10.66 1.27 -9.88
N GLN A 83 10.03 2.41 -9.59
CA GLN A 83 9.50 2.72 -8.25
C GLN A 83 8.46 1.70 -7.76
N SER A 84 7.65 1.13 -8.65
CA SER A 84 6.69 0.06 -8.32
C SER A 84 7.37 -1.19 -7.74
N ASP A 85 8.55 -1.50 -8.27
CA ASP A 85 9.32 -2.68 -7.87
C ASP A 85 10.08 -2.40 -6.58
N VAL A 86 10.53 -1.15 -6.38
CA VAL A 86 11.11 -0.69 -5.11
C VAL A 86 10.08 -0.79 -3.99
N MET A 87 8.85 -0.33 -4.20
CA MET A 87 7.75 -0.48 -3.23
C MET A 87 7.47 -1.95 -2.93
N SER A 88 7.33 -2.78 -3.98
CA SER A 88 7.09 -4.21 -3.83
C SER A 88 8.22 -4.92 -3.09
N LYS A 89 9.46 -4.48 -3.28
CA LYS A 89 10.64 -5.01 -2.58
C LYS A 89 10.68 -4.53 -1.13
N ALA A 90 10.37 -3.26 -0.87
CA ALA A 90 10.26 -2.71 0.48
C ALA A 90 9.20 -3.45 1.30
N ALA A 91 8.01 -3.65 0.73
CA ALA A 91 6.91 -4.38 1.37
C ALA A 91 7.28 -5.82 1.76
N ARG A 92 8.09 -6.49 0.93
CA ARG A 92 8.57 -7.86 1.23
C ARG A 92 9.66 -7.88 2.29
N GLN A 93 10.51 -6.86 2.34
CA GLN A 93 11.64 -6.80 3.28
C GLN A 93 11.24 -6.25 4.64
N TYR A 94 10.28 -5.32 4.67
CA TYR A 94 9.80 -4.62 5.86
C TYR A 94 8.26 -4.67 5.89
N PRO A 95 7.66 -5.84 6.18
CA PRO A 95 6.21 -5.99 6.20
C PRO A 95 5.53 -5.10 7.24
N ASP A 96 6.13 -4.96 8.43
CA ASP A 96 5.57 -4.15 9.53
C ASP A 96 5.41 -2.67 9.11
N LEU A 97 6.45 -2.08 8.50
CA LEU A 97 6.40 -0.70 8.00
C LEU A 97 5.41 -0.52 6.85
N HIS A 98 5.19 -1.57 6.05
CA HIS A 98 4.24 -1.53 4.94
C HIS A 98 2.80 -1.59 5.44
N ASP A 99 2.53 -2.39 6.47
CA ASP A 99 1.22 -2.46 7.10
C ASP A 99 0.88 -1.12 7.78
N GLU A 100 1.83 -0.52 8.52
CA GLU A 100 1.66 0.81 9.09
C GLU A 100 1.38 1.89 8.02
N TYR A 101 2.10 1.86 6.90
CA TYR A 101 1.88 2.78 5.78
C TYR A 101 0.46 2.63 5.19
N ASN A 102 -0.03 1.40 5.05
CA ASN A 102 -1.37 1.14 4.53
C ASN A 102 -2.44 1.59 5.53
N ASP A 103 -2.26 1.32 6.82
CA ASP A 103 -3.18 1.74 7.88
C ASP A 103 -3.30 3.27 7.94
N GLU A 104 -2.18 3.99 7.79
CA GLU A 104 -2.20 5.45 7.71
C GLU A 104 -2.95 5.95 6.47
N GLY A 105 -2.68 5.34 5.31
CA GLY A 105 -3.39 5.65 4.07
C GLY A 105 -4.90 5.42 4.18
N GLU A 106 -5.32 4.30 4.76
CA GLU A 106 -6.73 4.01 5.03
C GLU A 106 -7.36 5.02 6.00
N TRP A 107 -6.64 5.40 7.06
CA TRP A 107 -7.14 6.40 8.00
C TRP A 107 -7.36 7.75 7.34
N GLN A 108 -6.44 8.19 6.48
CA GLN A 108 -6.58 9.44 5.72
C GLN A 108 -7.77 9.40 4.77
N ILE A 109 -7.98 8.27 4.07
CA ILE A 109 -9.14 8.07 3.19
C ILE A 109 -10.44 8.13 4.01
N ARG A 110 -10.54 7.38 5.10
CA ARG A 110 -11.74 7.40 5.97
C ARG A 110 -12.01 8.79 6.52
N LYS A 111 -10.97 9.52 6.94
CA LYS A 111 -11.10 10.90 7.41
C LYS A 111 -11.66 11.80 6.30
N ALA A 112 -11.10 11.74 5.09
CA ALA A 112 -11.59 12.52 3.96
C ALA A 112 -13.04 12.17 3.60
N GLU A 113 -13.42 10.89 3.66
CA GLU A 113 -14.80 10.45 3.47
C GLU A 113 -15.75 11.02 4.53
N THR A 114 -15.36 11.00 5.81
CA THR A 114 -16.17 11.59 6.88
C THR A 114 -16.33 13.10 6.71
N GLU A 115 -15.25 13.80 6.36
CA GLU A 115 -15.29 15.25 6.10
C GLU A 115 -16.16 15.57 4.88
N ALA A 116 -16.13 14.75 3.83
CA ALA A 116 -17.00 14.89 2.66
C ALA A 116 -18.47 14.62 3.01
N LEU A 117 -18.77 13.59 3.79
CA LEU A 117 -20.11 13.29 4.26
C LEU A 117 -20.65 14.44 5.13
N ASP A 118 -19.86 14.95 6.06
CA ASP A 118 -20.26 16.09 6.89
C ASP A 118 -20.47 17.35 6.06
N ALA A 119 -19.63 17.59 5.04
CA ALA A 119 -19.86 18.64 4.08
C ALA A 119 -21.20 18.47 3.35
N THR A 120 -21.60 17.25 2.97
CA THR A 120 -22.92 17.01 2.35
C THR A 120 -24.10 17.15 3.31
N ARG A 121 -23.90 17.01 4.62
CA ARG A 121 -24.94 17.19 5.64
C ARG A 121 -25.19 18.66 5.95
N LYS A 122 -24.18 19.53 5.82
CA LYS A 122 -24.32 20.96 6.06
C LYS A 122 -25.39 21.56 5.14
N PRO A 123 -26.36 22.34 5.66
CA PRO A 123 -27.33 23.08 4.86
C PRO A 123 -26.63 23.99 3.84
N PRO A 124 -27.25 24.28 2.68
CA PRO A 124 -26.64 25.10 1.63
C PRO A 124 -26.24 26.49 2.14
N ALA A 125 -27.06 27.12 2.97
CA ALA A 125 -26.76 28.42 3.60
C ALA A 125 -25.49 28.40 4.47
N VAL A 126 -25.20 27.27 5.12
CA VAL A 126 -23.98 27.10 5.92
C VAL A 126 -22.75 27.07 5.02
N ARG A 127 -22.81 26.32 3.91
CA ARG A 127 -21.70 26.20 2.95
C ARG A 127 -21.41 27.50 2.23
N GLU A 128 -22.44 28.22 1.80
CA GLU A 128 -22.30 29.51 1.11
C GLU A 128 -21.59 30.53 2.01
N PHE A 129 -21.95 30.60 3.29
CA PHE A 129 -21.32 31.51 4.23
C PHE A 129 -19.88 31.10 4.59
N GLU A 130 -19.62 29.80 4.84
CA GLU A 130 -18.26 29.28 5.07
C GLU A 130 -17.33 29.54 3.86
N SER A 131 -17.86 29.44 2.64
CA SER A 131 -17.14 29.76 1.41
C SER A 131 -16.76 31.25 1.35
N LEU A 132 -17.70 32.15 1.67
CA LEU A 132 -17.44 33.60 1.72
C LEU A 132 -16.34 33.95 2.75
N VAL A 133 -16.41 33.35 3.94
CA VAL A 133 -15.38 33.54 4.98
C VAL A 133 -14.00 33.08 4.48
N SER A 134 -13.95 31.91 3.82
CA SER A 134 -12.70 31.36 3.27
C SER A 134 -12.14 32.22 2.14
N GLU A 135 -13.01 32.77 1.29
CA GLU A 135 -12.63 33.69 0.23
C GLU A 135 -12.05 35.00 0.78
N ILE A 136 -12.72 35.63 1.76
CA ILE A 136 -12.24 36.85 2.42
C ILE A 136 -10.90 36.58 3.11
N LYS A 137 -10.76 35.45 3.81
CA LYS A 137 -9.51 35.05 4.44
C LYS A 137 -8.36 34.97 3.43
N ARG A 138 -8.60 34.38 2.26
CA ARG A 138 -7.61 34.26 1.18
C ARG A 138 -7.31 35.60 0.52
N ARG A 139 -8.34 36.42 0.26
CA ARG A 139 -8.24 37.75 -0.38
C ARG A 139 -7.47 38.73 0.48
N ASP A 140 -7.80 38.78 1.77
CA ASP A 140 -7.31 39.80 2.70
C ASP A 140 -6.12 39.32 3.55
N LYS A 141 -5.73 38.04 3.42
CA LYS A 141 -4.65 37.37 4.18
C LYS A 141 -4.77 37.58 5.70
N CYS A 142 -6.00 37.53 6.22
CA CYS A 142 -6.29 37.71 7.63
C CYS A 142 -6.54 36.39 8.37
N ASP A 143 -6.67 36.44 9.69
CA ASP A 143 -7.04 35.29 10.51
C ASP A 143 -8.54 34.96 10.35
N SER A 144 -8.93 33.74 10.75
CA SER A 144 -10.31 33.27 10.59
C SER A 144 -11.34 34.12 11.35
N VAL A 145 -10.97 34.70 12.50
CA VAL A 145 -11.91 35.50 13.31
C VAL A 145 -12.16 36.85 12.63
N THR A 146 -11.12 37.49 12.11
CA THR A 146 -11.26 38.73 11.33
C THR A 146 -12.03 38.49 10.04
N ALA A 147 -11.76 37.40 9.32
CA ALA A 147 -12.49 37.03 8.11
C ALA A 147 -13.98 36.81 8.40
N LEU A 148 -14.32 36.14 9.51
CA LEU A 148 -15.71 35.94 9.93
C LEU A 148 -16.41 37.27 10.24
N ARG A 149 -15.74 38.18 10.98
CA ARG A 149 -16.28 39.51 11.28
C ARG A 149 -16.52 40.31 10.00
N ARG A 150 -15.59 40.27 9.05
CA ARG A 150 -15.75 40.94 7.74
C ARG A 150 -16.86 40.33 6.90
N ALA A 151 -16.98 39.00 6.86
CA ALA A 151 -18.06 38.32 6.14
C ALA A 151 -19.46 38.74 6.66
N ARG A 152 -19.61 38.91 7.98
CA ARG A 152 -20.85 39.43 8.59
C ARG A 152 -21.17 40.85 8.16
N SER A 153 -20.15 41.70 8.02
CA SER A 153 -20.32 43.08 7.58
C SER A 153 -20.55 43.22 6.07
N GLU A 154 -19.89 42.39 5.26
CA GLU A 154 -20.01 42.43 3.79
C GLU A 154 -21.35 41.86 3.30
N ASN A 155 -21.87 40.82 3.95
CA ASN A 155 -23.12 40.19 3.52
C ASN A 155 -23.99 39.75 4.72
N PRO A 156 -24.69 40.70 5.38
CA PRO A 156 -25.49 40.40 6.57
C PRO A 156 -26.66 39.45 6.27
N ALA A 157 -27.27 39.52 5.08
CA ALA A 157 -28.38 38.65 4.68
C ALA A 157 -27.97 37.17 4.59
N LEU A 158 -26.75 36.88 4.09
CA LEU A 158 -26.21 35.51 4.10
C LEU A 158 -25.93 35.03 5.53
N PHE A 159 -25.48 35.92 6.42
CA PHE A 159 -25.25 35.57 7.82
C PHE A 159 -26.55 35.24 8.57
N GLU A 160 -27.65 35.95 8.31
CA GLU A 160 -28.97 35.61 8.87
C GLU A 160 -29.46 34.24 8.39
N ARG A 161 -29.26 33.92 7.10
CA ARG A 161 -29.55 32.58 6.56
C ARG A 161 -28.67 31.50 7.18
N PHE A 162 -27.40 31.81 7.43
CA PHE A 162 -26.49 30.92 8.16
C PHE A 162 -26.99 30.67 9.59
N GLN A 163 -27.38 31.71 10.32
CA GLN A 163 -27.86 31.59 11.72
C GLN A 163 -29.19 30.85 11.85
N SER A 164 -30.05 30.91 10.83
CA SER A 164 -31.32 30.18 10.83
C SER A 164 -31.20 28.73 10.38
N ALA A 165 -30.11 28.39 9.69
CA ALA A 165 -29.83 27.04 9.20
C ALA A 165 -28.88 26.23 10.09
N ALA A 166 -28.09 26.90 10.94
CA ALA A 166 -27.17 26.30 11.92
C ALA A 166 -27.90 25.91 13.21
#